data_AF-A0A967XSF7-F1
#
_entry.id   AF-A0A967XSF7-F1
#
_cell.length_a   1.000
_cell.length_b   1.000
_cell.length_c   1.000
_cell.angle_alpha   90.00
_cell.angle_beta   90.00
_cell.angle_gamma   90.00
#
_symmetry.space_group_name_H-M   'P 1'
#
loop_
_entity.id
_entity.type
_entity.pdbx_description
1 polymer ?
#
loop_
_entity_poly.entity_id
_entity_poly.type
_entity_poly.pdbx_seq_one_letter_code
_entity_poly.pdbx_strand_id
1 'polypeptide(L)'
;LQANTHFSTITVEGWKTDRGRILLTYGAPDFIERETESTDKKAFEIWHYNNLEGGSIFVFVDLKSSDLFELVHSTYRKELSRPNWESYLDQ
;
A
#
# COMPACT_ATOMS: atom_id res chain seq x y z
N LEU A 1 -11.75 -13.40 5.90
CA LEU A 1 -11.80 -12.08 5.22
C LEU A 1 -10.74 -11.16 5.83
N GLN A 2 -9.46 -11.45 5.60
CA GLN A 2 -8.34 -10.70 6.21
C GLN A 2 -8.34 -9.20 5.84
N ALA A 3 -8.80 -8.85 4.64
CA ALA A 3 -8.92 -7.45 4.21
C ALA A 3 -9.81 -6.61 5.13
N ASN A 4 -11.00 -7.09 5.51
CA ASN A 4 -11.91 -6.34 6.38
C ASN A 4 -11.42 -6.24 7.82
N THR A 5 -10.62 -7.22 8.27
CA THR A 5 -10.02 -7.20 9.60
C THR A 5 -8.88 -6.18 9.70
N HIS A 6 -8.10 -5.99 8.64
CA HIS A 6 -6.85 -5.22 8.72
C HIS A 6 -6.89 -3.85 8.03
N PHE A 7 -7.79 -3.62 7.07
CA PHE A 7 -7.74 -2.41 6.24
C PHE A 7 -9.05 -1.63 6.21
N SER A 8 -10.03 -1.98 7.04
CA SER A 8 -11.25 -1.18 7.15
C SER A 8 -10.95 0.13 7.89
N THR A 9 -11.48 1.23 7.38
CA THR A 9 -11.56 2.50 8.10
C THR A 9 -12.97 2.70 8.64
N ILE A 10 -13.22 3.83 9.32
CA ILE A 10 -14.56 4.21 9.77
C ILE A 10 -15.55 4.31 8.59
N THR A 11 -15.07 4.70 7.41
CA THR A 11 -15.91 5.02 6.24
C THR A 11 -15.75 4.05 5.07
N VAL A 12 -14.69 3.25 5.04
CA VAL A 12 -14.37 2.36 3.91
C VAL A 12 -14.15 0.93 4.42
N GLU A 13 -14.89 -0.02 3.87
CA GLU A 13 -14.68 -1.44 4.14
C GLU A 13 -13.31 -1.88 3.59
N GLY A 14 -12.60 -2.72 4.34
CA GLY A 14 -11.21 -3.06 4.00
C GLY A 14 -11.03 -3.63 2.59
N TRP A 15 -11.96 -4.46 2.09
CA TRP A 15 -11.90 -4.99 0.73
C TRP A 15 -11.98 -3.92 -0.39
N LYS A 16 -12.51 -2.72 -0.09
CA LYS A 16 -12.61 -1.60 -1.03
C LYS A 16 -11.36 -0.70 -1.03
N THR A 17 -10.46 -0.87 -0.06
CA THR A 17 -9.19 -0.14 -0.03
C THR A 17 -8.20 -0.70 -1.04
N ASP A 18 -7.19 0.08 -1.44
CA ASP A 18 -6.15 -0.42 -2.33
C ASP A 18 -5.36 -1.57 -1.70
N ARG A 19 -5.00 -1.47 -0.40
CA ARG A 19 -4.37 -2.56 0.34
C ARG A 19 -5.24 -3.83 0.33
N GLY A 20 -6.54 -3.69 0.55
CA GLY A 20 -7.48 -4.81 0.49
C GLY A 20 -7.62 -5.41 -0.92
N ARG A 21 -7.70 -4.57 -1.95
CA ARG A 21 -7.74 -5.02 -3.36
C ARG A 21 -6.48 -5.80 -3.71
N ILE A 22 -5.30 -5.30 -3.36
CA ILE A 22 -4.01 -5.97 -3.60
C ILE A 22 -3.95 -7.30 -2.84
N LEU A 23 -4.32 -7.32 -1.55
CA LEU A 23 -4.36 -8.55 -0.74
C LEU A 23 -5.28 -9.61 -1.36
N LEU A 24 -6.46 -9.22 -1.83
CA LEU A 24 -7.43 -10.15 -2.44
C LEU A 24 -7.00 -10.63 -3.83
N THR A 25 -6.30 -9.78 -4.58
CA THR A 25 -5.88 -10.10 -5.97
C THR A 25 -4.63 -10.96 -6.00
N TYR A 26 -3.65 -10.67 -5.14
CA TYR A 26 -2.32 -11.26 -5.19
C TYR A 26 -1.96 -12.12 -3.96
N GLY A 27 -2.82 -12.14 -2.94
CA GLY A 27 -2.55 -12.83 -1.67
C GLY A 27 -1.76 -11.96 -0.70
N ALA A 28 -1.32 -12.56 0.41
CA ALA A 28 -0.48 -11.86 1.38
C ALA A 28 0.92 -11.59 0.79
N PRO A 29 1.51 -10.41 1.05
CA PRO A 29 2.89 -10.15 0.68
C PRO A 29 3.83 -11.03 1.50
N ASP A 30 5.02 -11.30 0.94
CA ASP A 30 6.07 -12.04 1.62
C ASP A 30 6.67 -11.21 2.77
N PHE A 31 6.74 -9.89 2.60
CA PHE A 31 7.28 -8.95 3.57
C PHE A 31 6.60 -7.58 3.46
N ILE A 32 6.47 -6.88 4.59
CA ILE A 32 5.91 -5.53 4.68
C ILE A 32 6.90 -4.64 5.41
N GLU A 33 7.41 -3.62 4.72
CA GLU A 33 8.04 -2.45 5.35
C GLU A 33 6.95 -1.46 5.74
N ARG A 34 6.99 -0.94 6.97
CA ARG A 34 6.00 0.01 7.47
C ARG A 34 6.69 1.14 8.20
N GLU A 35 6.32 2.35 7.83
CA GLU A 35 6.70 3.56 8.55
C GLU A 35 5.46 4.31 9.03
N THR A 36 5.52 4.80 10.26
CA THR A 36 4.47 5.63 10.85
C THR A 36 4.64 7.09 10.46
N GLU A 37 3.54 7.84 10.52
CA GLU A 37 3.59 9.29 10.29
C GLU A 37 4.54 9.98 11.29
N SER A 38 5.24 11.02 10.81
CA SER A 38 6.13 11.89 11.59
C SER A 38 5.97 13.33 11.10
N THR A 39 6.57 14.31 11.79
CA THR A 39 6.45 15.74 11.45
C THR A 39 6.75 16.06 9.98
N ASP A 40 7.74 15.38 9.40
CA ASP A 40 8.22 15.69 8.05
C ASP A 40 7.76 14.67 7.00
N LYS A 41 7.14 13.55 7.41
CA LYS A 41 6.80 12.45 6.53
C LYS A 41 5.45 11.80 6.81
N LYS A 42 4.71 11.51 5.74
CA LYS A 42 3.48 10.73 5.76
C LYS A 42 3.76 9.25 6.07
N ALA A 43 2.77 8.57 6.65
CA ALA A 43 2.83 7.12 6.85
C ALA A 43 2.81 6.36 5.51
N PHE A 44 3.58 5.29 5.40
CA PHE A 44 3.60 4.45 4.20
C PHE A 44 3.87 2.98 4.51
N GLU A 45 3.48 2.12 3.58
CA GLU A 45 3.81 0.69 3.57
C GLU A 45 4.38 0.29 2.21
N ILE A 46 5.42 -0.56 2.23
CA ILE A 46 5.95 -1.21 1.03
C ILE A 46 5.75 -2.71 1.19
N TRP A 47 4.97 -3.29 0.29
CA TRP A 47 4.66 -4.72 0.28
C TRP A 47 5.51 -5.41 -0.78
N HIS A 48 6.25 -6.44 -0.39
CA HIS A 48 7.16 -7.18 -1.24
C HIS A 48 6.55 -8.54 -1.62
N TYR A 49 6.63 -8.87 -2.92
CA TYR A 49 6.22 -10.15 -3.47
C TYR A 49 7.36 -10.75 -4.28
N ASN A 50 7.95 -11.84 -3.81
CA ASN A 50 9.08 -12.51 -4.44
C ASN A 50 8.67 -13.26 -5.72
N ASN A 51 7.43 -13.74 -5.77
CA ASN A 51 6.93 -14.58 -6.87
C ASN A 51 6.26 -13.78 -8.00
N LEU A 52 5.97 -12.49 -7.79
CA LEU A 52 5.39 -11.64 -8.84
C LEU A 52 6.52 -11.09 -9.72
N GLU A 53 6.60 -11.59 -10.96
CA GLU A 53 7.56 -11.15 -11.98
C GLU A 53 9.04 -11.26 -11.55
N GLY A 54 9.36 -12.25 -10.71
CA GLY A 54 10.70 -12.44 -10.17
C GLY A 54 11.06 -11.44 -9.05
N GLY A 55 10.08 -10.71 -8.53
CA GLY A 55 10.23 -9.70 -7.49
C GLY A 55 9.45 -8.45 -7.86
N SER A 56 8.42 -8.12 -7.08
CA SER A 56 7.65 -6.88 -7.23
C SER A 56 7.39 -6.21 -5.90
N ILE A 57 7.28 -4.88 -5.92
CA ILE A 57 6.84 -4.08 -4.78
C ILE A 57 5.54 -3.36 -5.06
N PHE A 58 4.81 -3.04 -4.01
CA PHE A 58 3.63 -2.18 -4.01
C PHE A 58 3.79 -1.18 -2.88
N VAL A 59 3.67 0.10 -3.21
CA VAL A 59 3.90 1.20 -2.29
C VAL A 59 2.58 1.90 -2.02
N PHE A 60 2.20 1.95 -0.75
CA PHE A 60 0.99 2.57 -0.28
C PHE A 60 1.31 3.73 0.65
N VAL A 61 0.63 4.86 0.48
CA VAL A 61 0.86 6.06 1.31
C VAL A 61 -0.48 6.56 1.86
N ASP A 62 -0.52 6.92 3.13
CA ASP A 62 -1.65 7.65 3.71
C ASP A 62 -1.52 9.14 3.38
N LEU A 63 -2.06 9.53 2.22
CA LEU A 63 -1.91 10.89 1.70
C LEU A 63 -2.60 11.96 2.56
N LYS A 64 -3.57 11.56 3.38
CA LYS A 64 -4.51 12.45 4.09
C LYS A 64 -4.53 12.24 5.60
N SER A 65 -3.59 11.46 6.15
CA SER A 65 -3.50 11.14 7.58
C SER A 65 -4.83 10.56 8.12
N SER A 66 -5.41 9.63 7.37
CA SER A 66 -6.76 9.09 7.56
C SER A 66 -6.81 7.56 7.72
N ASP A 67 -5.65 6.90 7.75
CA ASP A 67 -5.45 5.45 7.69
C ASP A 67 -5.99 4.79 6.39
N LEU A 68 -6.39 5.60 5.41
CA LEU A 68 -6.74 5.16 4.07
C LEU A 68 -5.52 5.28 3.15
N PHE A 69 -4.72 4.22 3.11
CA PHE A 69 -3.53 4.17 2.29
C PHE A 69 -3.90 3.93 0.81
N GLU A 70 -3.41 4.81 -0.06
CA GLU A 70 -3.59 4.77 -1.51
C GLU A 70 -2.36 4.13 -2.18
N LEU A 71 -2.56 3.27 -3.19
CA LEU A 71 -1.47 2.71 -3.99
C LEU A 71 -0.86 3.83 -4.85
N VAL A 72 0.39 4.20 -4.60
CA VAL A 72 1.08 5.26 -5.34
C VAL A 72 2.07 4.72 -6.36
N HIS A 73 2.65 3.54 -6.12
CA HIS A 73 3.60 2.90 -7.03
C HIS A 73 3.61 1.38 -6.92
N SER A 74 3.96 0.71 -8.01
CA SER A 74 4.30 -0.70 -8.07
C SER A 74 5.29 -0.94 -9.20
N THR A 75 6.17 -1.92 -9.01
CA THR A 75 7.02 -2.45 -10.08
C THR A 75 6.36 -3.58 -10.86
N TYR A 76 5.20 -4.09 -10.40
CA TYR A 76 4.42 -5.09 -11.13
C TYR A 76 3.74 -4.43 -12.33
N ARG A 77 4.02 -4.91 -13.55
CA ARG A 77 3.66 -4.19 -14.79
C ARG A 77 2.17 -3.98 -15.04
N LYS A 78 1.29 -4.69 -14.33
CA LYS A 78 -0.18 -4.58 -14.48
C LYS A 78 -0.80 -3.54 -13.55
N GLU A 79 0.00 -2.84 -12.77
CA GLU A 79 -0.44 -1.96 -11.70
C GLU A 79 0.13 -0.54 -11.89
N LEU A 80 -0.31 0.38 -11.04
CA LEU A 80 0.11 1.78 -11.12
C LEU A 80 1.63 1.91 -10.92
N SER A 81 2.35 2.44 -11.90
CA SER A 81 3.79 2.69 -11.80
C SER A 81 4.10 4.19 -11.82
N ARG A 82 4.47 4.75 -10.66
CA ARG A 82 5.01 6.12 -10.53
C ARG A 82 6.41 6.10 -9.91
N PRO A 83 7.50 6.13 -10.71
CA PRO A 83 8.85 5.98 -10.18
C PRO A 83 9.32 7.09 -9.22
N ASN A 84 8.61 8.21 -9.15
CA ASN A 84 8.88 9.35 -8.27
C ASN A 84 7.95 9.38 -7.06
N TRP A 85 7.52 8.23 -6.57
CA TRP A 85 6.53 8.13 -5.51
C TRP A 85 7.03 8.65 -4.16
N GLU A 86 8.33 8.72 -3.95
CA GLU A 86 8.95 9.27 -2.74
C GLU A 86 8.56 10.74 -2.52
N SER A 87 8.27 11.47 -3.60
CA SER A 87 7.76 12.86 -3.53
C SER A 87 6.38 12.99 -2.87
N TYR A 88 5.66 11.87 -2.69
CA TYR A 88 4.38 11.84 -1.98
C TYR A 88 4.56 11.69 -0.46
N LEU A 89 5.78 11.45 0.03
CA LEU A 89 6.04 11.26 1.45
C LEU A 89 6.17 12.57 2.21
N ASP A 90 6.55 13.67 1.54
CA ASP A 90 6.72 14.97 2.19
C ASP A 90 5.37 15.53 2.68
N GLN A 91 5.35 16.17 3.85
CA GLN A 91 4.15 16.82 4.40
C GLN A 91 3.86 18.21 3.82
#